data_AF-A0A2B7ZYV8-F1
#
_entry.id   AF-A0A2B7ZYV8-F1
#
_cell.length_a   1.000
_cell.length_b   1.000
_cell.length_c   1.000
_cell.angle_alpha   90.00
_cell.angle_beta   90.00
_cell.angle_gamma   90.00
#
_symmetry.space_group_name_H-M   'P 1'
#
loop_
_entity.id
_entity.type
_entity.pdbx_description
1 polymer ?
#
loop_
_entity_poly.entity_id
_entity_poly.type
_entity_poly.pdbx_seq_one_letter_code
_entity_poly.pdbx_strand_id
1 'polypeptide(L)'
;GGQCNYTFVPTAFAASSAGGIDGSITVTANLNDCELTAPSTTDRWIIDLSVQAGSSANPKRVAFKYLANPSASQRTGRIRIGGMDYSVTQAGAPCAYTFAPTAFAANPAGGDN
;
A
#
# COMPACT_ATOMS: atom_id res chain seq x y z
N GLY A 1 4.30 -8.73 34.75
CA GLY A 1 3.61 -8.56 33.45
C GLY A 1 4.65 -8.25 32.41
N GLY A 2 4.74 -9.06 31.35
CA GLY A 2 5.71 -8.85 30.28
C GLY A 2 5.26 -7.71 29.36
N GLN A 3 6.21 -7.02 28.73
CA GLN A 3 5.90 -6.04 27.70
C GLN A 3 5.47 -6.76 26.42
N CYS A 4 4.37 -6.29 25.83
CA CYS A 4 3.94 -6.76 24.52
C CYS A 4 4.93 -6.30 23.44
N ASN A 5 5.54 -7.26 22.79
CA ASN A 5 6.35 -7.06 21.59
C ASN A 5 5.64 -7.75 20.44
N TYR A 6 5.60 -7.09 19.28
CA TYR A 6 4.98 -7.66 18.09
C TYR A 6 6.02 -7.82 16.97
N THR A 7 5.80 -8.81 16.12
CA THR A 7 6.57 -9.03 14.90
C THR A 7 5.64 -8.86 13.70
N PHE A 8 6.17 -8.25 12.64
CA PHE A 8 5.43 -7.96 11.43
C PHE A 8 5.90 -8.87 10.30
N VAL A 9 4.93 -9.49 9.61
CA VAL A 9 5.18 -10.27 8.40
C VAL A 9 4.25 -9.76 7.28
N PRO A 10 4.81 -9.18 6.20
CA PRO A 10 6.23 -8.86 5.99
C PRO A 10 6.73 -7.78 6.97
N THR A 11 8.04 -7.52 7.03
CA THR A 11 8.64 -6.50 7.94
C THR A 11 8.50 -5.07 7.43
N ALA A 12 8.27 -4.90 6.12
CA ALA A 12 7.94 -3.65 5.46
C ALA A 12 7.07 -3.93 4.22
N PHE A 13 6.32 -2.93 3.78
CA PHE A 13 5.49 -3.04 2.58
C PHE A 13 6.06 -2.18 1.46
N ALA A 14 6.19 -2.78 0.27
CA ALA A 14 6.58 -2.09 -0.95
C ALA A 14 5.36 -1.98 -1.88
N ALA A 15 4.89 -0.74 -2.08
CA ALA A 15 3.72 -0.39 -2.86
C ALA A 15 4.09 0.09 -4.27
N SER A 16 3.24 -0.24 -5.25
CA SER A 16 3.33 0.35 -6.59
C SER A 16 2.87 1.82 -6.60
N SER A 17 3.26 2.57 -7.63
CA SER A 17 2.85 3.97 -7.78
C SER A 17 1.35 4.14 -8.07
N ALA A 18 0.64 3.11 -8.54
CA ALA A 18 -0.76 3.19 -8.97
C ALA A 18 -1.77 3.24 -7.81
N GLY A 19 -1.33 3.02 -6.58
CA GLY A 19 -2.24 2.76 -5.46
C GLY A 19 -2.68 1.30 -5.42
N GLY A 20 -3.36 0.89 -4.35
CA GLY A 20 -3.75 -0.50 -4.18
C GLY A 20 -4.61 -0.74 -2.96
N ILE A 21 -5.26 -1.92 -2.97
CA ILE A 21 -6.19 -2.37 -1.93
C ILE A 21 -5.70 -3.64 -1.21
N ASP A 22 -4.50 -4.07 -1.54
CA ASP A 22 -3.84 -5.32 -1.17
C ASP A 22 -2.89 -5.20 0.04
N GLY A 23 -2.84 -4.02 0.68
CA GLY A 23 -2.02 -3.81 1.87
C GLY A 23 -2.44 -4.72 3.01
N SER A 24 -1.56 -5.64 3.41
CA SER A 24 -1.83 -6.62 4.46
C SER A 24 -0.58 -6.89 5.29
N ILE A 25 -0.76 -6.91 6.62
CA ILE A 25 0.29 -7.08 7.61
C ILE A 25 -0.18 -8.14 8.60
N THR A 26 0.60 -9.21 8.74
CA THR A 26 0.41 -10.18 9.83
C THR A 26 1.19 -9.69 11.05
N VAL A 27 0.50 -9.59 12.17
CA VAL A 27 1.02 -9.07 13.44
C VAL A 27 0.99 -10.19 14.46
N THR A 28 2.15 -10.66 14.88
CA THR A 28 2.27 -11.72 15.90
C THR A 28 2.77 -11.13 17.20
N ALA A 29 2.02 -11.32 18.28
CA ALA A 29 2.46 -10.90 19.62
C ALA A 29 3.32 -11.98 20.28
N ASN A 30 4.26 -11.59 21.13
CA ASN A 30 5.05 -12.51 21.96
C ASN A 30 4.22 -13.19 23.06
N LEU A 31 3.12 -12.58 23.48
CA LEU A 31 2.20 -13.09 24.51
C LEU A 31 0.76 -13.08 23.97
N ASN A 32 -0.06 -14.02 24.47
CA ASN A 32 -1.45 -14.19 24.01
C ASN A 32 -2.43 -13.17 24.63
N ASP A 33 -2.07 -12.55 25.76
CA ASP A 33 -2.86 -11.52 26.43
C ASP A 33 -2.59 -10.12 25.86
N CYS A 34 -1.72 -10.00 24.85
CA CYS A 34 -1.44 -8.75 24.19
C CYS A 34 -2.65 -8.27 23.36
N GLU A 35 -3.41 -7.35 23.94
CA GLU A 35 -4.40 -6.61 23.19
C GLU A 35 -3.71 -5.70 22.16
N LEU A 36 -4.27 -5.60 20.96
CA LEU A 36 -3.69 -4.79 19.89
C LEU A 36 -4.50 -3.51 19.81
N THR A 37 -3.85 -2.37 20.03
CA THR A 37 -4.49 -1.07 19.83
C THR A 37 -4.84 -0.86 18.37
N ALA A 38 -5.88 -0.05 18.10
CA ALA A 38 -6.24 0.31 16.73
C ALA A 38 -5.03 0.89 15.97
N PRO A 39 -4.73 0.38 14.77
CA PRO A 39 -3.62 0.88 13.97
C PRO A 39 -3.91 2.32 13.50
N SER A 40 -2.87 3.16 13.42
CA SER A 40 -3.02 4.57 13.01
C SER A 40 -1.88 5.02 12.12
N THR A 41 -2.09 6.10 11.37
CA THR A 41 -1.08 6.70 10.49
C THR A 41 -1.32 8.20 10.37
N THR A 42 -0.26 8.97 10.18
CA THR A 42 -0.33 10.41 9.83
C THR A 42 -0.28 10.65 8.32
N ASP A 43 0.10 9.63 7.55
CA ASP A 43 0.23 9.70 6.10
C ASP A 43 -1.15 9.59 5.44
N ARG A 44 -1.66 10.72 4.93
CA ARG A 44 -3.00 10.80 4.33
C ARG A 44 -3.22 9.94 3.08
N TRP A 45 -2.14 9.44 2.48
CA TRP A 45 -2.22 8.55 1.32
C TRP A 45 -2.39 7.07 1.73
N ILE A 46 -2.20 6.73 3.00
CA ILE A 46 -2.54 5.43 3.57
C ILE A 46 -3.96 5.56 4.14
N ILE A 47 -4.90 4.76 3.64
CA ILE A 47 -6.33 4.87 3.93
C ILE A 47 -6.93 3.49 4.26
N ASP A 48 -8.18 3.46 4.75
CA ASP A 48 -8.90 2.22 5.07
C ASP A 48 -8.13 1.25 5.97
N LEU A 49 -7.32 1.80 6.88
CA LEU A 49 -6.49 1.06 7.82
C LEU A 49 -7.35 0.44 8.93
N SER A 50 -7.34 -0.89 9.04
CA SER A 50 -8.19 -1.61 9.99
C SER A 50 -7.62 -2.97 10.40
N VAL A 51 -7.99 -3.43 11.60
CA VAL A 51 -7.78 -4.83 12.01
C VAL A 51 -8.89 -5.67 11.39
N GLN A 52 -8.55 -6.74 10.70
CA GLN A 52 -9.51 -7.60 10.00
C GLN A 52 -10.34 -8.44 10.98
N ALA A 53 -11.66 -8.43 10.80
CA ALA A 53 -12.59 -9.24 11.57
C ALA A 53 -12.30 -10.74 11.42
N GLY A 54 -12.50 -11.50 12.50
CA GLY A 54 -12.22 -12.94 12.52
C GLY A 54 -10.73 -13.32 12.59
N SER A 55 -9.82 -12.35 12.73
CA SER A 55 -8.43 -12.66 13.07
C SER A 55 -8.35 -13.38 14.42
N SER A 56 -7.52 -14.42 14.51
CA SER A 56 -7.18 -15.05 15.79
C SER A 56 -6.66 -14.04 16.80
N ALA A 57 -6.76 -14.35 18.10
CA ALA A 57 -6.19 -13.50 19.15
C ALA A 57 -4.69 -13.22 18.90
N ASN A 58 -3.97 -14.21 18.37
CA ASN A 58 -2.59 -14.12 17.92
C ASN A 58 -2.34 -15.25 16.88
N PRO A 59 -1.93 -14.96 15.62
CA PRO A 59 -1.62 -13.65 15.05
C PRO A 59 -2.88 -12.86 14.64
N LYS A 60 -2.74 -11.54 14.57
CA LYS A 60 -3.76 -10.61 14.06
C LYS A 60 -3.42 -10.17 12.64
N ARG A 61 -4.42 -9.80 11.84
CA ARG A 61 -4.22 -9.22 10.52
C ARG A 61 -4.66 -7.75 10.49
N VAL A 62 -3.78 -6.90 9.98
CA VAL A 62 -4.06 -5.49 9.72
C VAL A 62 -4.08 -5.30 8.21
N ALA A 63 -5.14 -4.72 7.68
CA ALA A 63 -5.24 -4.37 6.27
C ALA A 63 -5.29 -2.86 6.11
N PHE A 64 -4.81 -2.37 4.97
CA PHE A 64 -4.87 -0.97 4.58
C PHE A 64 -4.90 -0.85 3.06
N LYS A 65 -5.36 0.28 2.59
CA LYS A 65 -5.25 0.69 1.18
C LYS A 65 -4.33 1.88 1.07
N TYR A 66 -3.89 2.17 -0.14
CA TYR A 66 -3.00 3.29 -0.39
C TYR A 66 -3.36 3.98 -1.72
N LEU A 67 -3.37 5.31 -1.70
CA LEU A 67 -3.62 6.13 -2.88
C LEU A 67 -2.43 6.10 -3.84
N ALA A 68 -2.68 6.42 -5.11
CA ALA A 68 -1.63 6.55 -6.11
C ALA A 68 -0.60 7.64 -5.72
N ASN A 69 0.67 7.41 -6.07
CA ASN A 69 1.73 8.41 -5.98
C ASN A 69 1.99 9.01 -7.37
N PRO A 70 1.44 10.19 -7.68
CA PRO A 70 1.65 10.82 -8.99
C PRO A 70 3.03 11.45 -9.15
N SER A 71 3.80 11.59 -8.06
CA SER A 71 5.16 12.14 -8.12
C SER A 71 6.12 11.11 -8.68
N ALA A 72 7.10 11.56 -9.46
CA ALA A 72 8.23 10.72 -9.89
C ALA A 72 9.12 10.29 -8.70
N SER A 73 9.05 11.00 -7.58
CA SER A 73 9.79 10.67 -6.37
C SER A 73 9.06 9.61 -5.53
N GLN A 74 9.83 8.65 -5.02
CA GLN A 74 9.37 7.70 -4.02
C GLN A 74 8.90 8.42 -2.75
N ARG A 75 7.85 7.91 -2.10
CA ARG A 75 7.40 8.36 -0.79
C ARG A 75 7.38 7.22 0.20
N THR A 76 7.65 7.54 1.47
CA THR A 76 7.63 6.59 2.58
C THR A 76 6.68 7.12 3.64
N GLY A 77 5.84 6.23 4.15
CA GLY A 77 4.87 6.52 5.20
C GLY A 77 4.97 5.49 6.31
N ARG A 78 4.34 5.81 7.44
CA ARG A 78 4.39 4.97 8.65
C ARG A 78 3.01 4.60 9.14
N ILE A 79 2.87 3.35 9.56
CA ILE A 79 1.69 2.84 10.26
C ILE A 79 2.11 2.45 11.68
N ARG A 80 1.46 3.03 12.67
CA ARG A 80 1.63 2.71 14.09
C ARG A 80 0.76 1.50 14.44
N ILE A 81 1.36 0.40 14.87
CA ILE A 81 0.66 -0.85 15.22
C ILE A 81 1.21 -1.35 16.56
N GLY A 82 0.36 -1.45 17.58
CA GLY A 82 0.77 -1.95 18.90
C GLY A 82 1.95 -1.19 19.52
N GLY A 83 2.08 0.10 19.22
CA GLY A 83 3.20 0.90 19.70
C GLY A 83 4.52 0.68 18.94
N MET A 84 4.50 0.09 17.75
CA MET A 84 5.65 0.06 16.84
C MET A 84 5.33 0.67 15.48
N ASP A 85 6.38 1.09 14.78
CA ASP A 85 6.27 1.70 13.45
C ASP A 85 6.48 0.64 12.38
N TYR A 86 5.51 0.52 11.48
CA TYR A 86 5.58 -0.27 10.27
C TYR A 86 5.78 0.64 9.06
N SER A 87 6.79 0.36 8.24
CA SER A 87 7.16 1.21 7.11
C SER A 87 6.46 0.77 5.84
N VAL A 88 5.87 1.73 5.13
CA VAL A 88 5.23 1.55 3.83
C VAL A 88 5.94 2.46 2.83
N THR A 89 6.58 1.85 1.84
CA THR A 89 7.33 2.57 0.82
C THR A 89 6.61 2.45 -0.50
N GLN A 90 6.29 3.57 -1.14
CA GLN A 90 5.57 3.60 -2.41
C GLN A 90 6.44 4.22 -3.50
N ALA A 91 6.60 3.47 -4.60
CA ALA A 91 7.34 3.92 -5.77
C ALA A 91 6.76 5.24 -6.34
N GLY A 92 7.61 6.02 -6.99
CA GLY A 92 7.17 7.15 -7.81
C GLY A 92 6.51 6.69 -9.10
N ALA A 93 5.60 7.50 -9.64
CA ALA A 93 5.03 7.27 -10.96
C ALA A 93 6.14 7.26 -12.02
N PRO A 94 6.14 6.29 -12.95
CA PRO A 94 7.05 6.33 -14.08
C PRO A 94 6.75 7.58 -14.93
N CYS A 95 7.79 8.27 -15.39
CA CYS A 95 7.63 9.36 -16.35
C CYS A 95 7.14 8.76 -17.68
N ALA A 96 5.84 8.85 -17.95
CA ALA A 96 5.29 8.44 -19.23
C ALA A 96 5.58 9.51 -20.29
N TYR A 97 6.59 9.30 -21.12
CA TYR A 97 6.68 9.99 -22.41
C TYR A 97 5.68 9.32 -23.35
N THR A 98 4.45 9.83 -23.40
CA THR A 98 3.50 9.39 -24.42
C THR A 98 3.83 10.08 -25.74
N PHE A 99 4.42 9.37 -26.69
CA PHE A 99 4.29 9.74 -28.09
C PHE A 99 2.82 9.51 -28.45
N ALA A 100 2.04 10.59 -28.58
CA ALA A 100 0.71 10.49 -29.15
C ALA A 100 0.88 10.00 -30.61
N PRO A 101 0.26 8.88 -31.04
CA PRO A 101 0.19 8.59 -32.45
C PRO A 101 -0.64 9.71 -33.10
N THR A 102 0.00 10.57 -33.90
CA THR A 102 -0.71 11.41 -34.85
C THR A 102 -1.50 10.48 -35.75
N ALA A 103 -2.82 10.44 -35.57
CA ALA A 103 -3.71 9.65 -36.40
C ALA A 103 -3.41 9.94 -37.88
N PHE A 104 -2.90 8.96 -38.60
CA PHE A 104 -2.80 9.03 -40.05
C PHE A 104 -4.20 8.71 -40.58
N ALA A 105 -5.01 9.75 -40.82
CA ALA A 105 -6.24 9.60 -41.59
C ALA A 105 -5.85 9.33 -43.05
N ALA A 106 -5.66 8.05 -43.41
CA ALA A 106 -5.64 7.66 -44.80
C ALA A 106 -7.08 7.65 -45.32
N ASN A 107 -7.48 8.71 -46.03
CA ASN A 107 -8.45 8.57 -47.11
C ASN A 107 -8.06 9.56 -48.22
N PRO A 108 -7.90 9.08 -49.46
CA PRO A 108 -9.02 9.21 -50.38
C PRO A 108 -9.25 7.96 -51.25
N ALA A 109 -10.51 7.82 -51.69
CA ALA A 109 -10.87 6.99 -52.83
C ALA A 109 -10.30 7.57 -54.15
N GLY A 110 -9.95 6.68 -55.09
CA GLY A 110 -9.58 6.98 -56.50
C GLY A 110 -8.11 6.68 -56.81
N GLY A 111 -7.70 5.94 -57.84
CA GLY A 111 -8.37 5.32 -58.98
C GLY A 111 -7.36 4.42 -59.74
N ASP A 112 -7.93 3.53 -60.52
CA ASP A 112 -7.47 2.65 -61.62
C ASP A 112 -6.14 2.95 -62.36
N ASN A 113 -5.37 1.87 -62.61
CA ASN A 113 -4.69 1.52 -63.87
C ASN A 113 -4.45 0.00 -63.95
#